data_AF-A0A4Q1CF99-F1
#
_entry.id   AF-A0A4Q1CF99-F1
#
_cell.length_a   1.000
_cell.length_b   1.000
_cell.length_c   1.000
_cell.angle_alpha   90.00
_cell.angle_beta   90.00
_cell.angle_gamma   90.00
#
_symmetry.space_group_name_H-M   'P 1'
#
loop_
_entity.id
_entity.type
_entity.pdbx_description
1 polymer ?
#
loop_
_entity_poly.entity_id
_entity_poly.type
_entity_poly.pdbx_seq_one_letter_code
_entity_poly.pdbx_strand_id
1 'polypeptide(L)'
;MDLVEEEGKKTRRKSLHADLLNSRHSEGDLASVSPIREFMEIDFFLFLFGTGKTKGEFRGMWYPRSVVYLSHVPEFIKDAVDYSHAIRLAHILGAGDVEELKKRLHGSERLGFDWSSPIRDRDIDSIGSTGGAVIIR
;
A
#
# COMPACT_ATOMS: atom_id res chain seq x y z
N MET A 1 -17.56 17.41 -2.81
CA MET A 1 -17.37 16.26 -3.70
C MET A 1 -16.82 16.83 -5.00
N ASP A 2 -15.68 16.33 -5.47
CA ASP A 2 -14.94 16.98 -6.57
C ASP A 2 -15.48 16.54 -7.95
N LEU A 3 -15.38 17.37 -8.98
CA LEU A 3 -15.95 17.15 -10.32
C LEU A 3 -15.53 15.80 -10.93
N VAL A 4 -14.30 15.38 -10.67
CA VAL A 4 -13.70 14.11 -11.13
C VAL A 4 -14.39 12.89 -10.49
N GLU A 5 -14.85 13.03 -9.24
CA GLU A 5 -15.54 11.95 -8.51
C GLU A 5 -16.98 11.79 -8.99
N GLU A 6 -17.67 12.89 -9.29
CA GLU A 6 -19.01 12.85 -9.88
C GLU A 6 -19.00 12.22 -11.27
N GLU A 7 -18.01 12.57 -12.09
CA GLU A 7 -17.86 12.03 -13.44
C GLU A 7 -17.49 10.53 -13.44
N GLY A 8 -16.66 10.10 -12.48
CA GLY A 8 -16.38 8.67 -12.26
C GLY A 8 -17.64 7.85 -11.95
N LYS A 9 -18.56 8.38 -11.12
CA LYS A 9 -19.83 7.71 -10.82
C LYS A 9 -20.74 7.61 -12.05
N LYS A 10 -20.85 8.68 -12.85
CA LYS A 10 -21.65 8.68 -14.10
C LYS A 10 -21.13 7.66 -15.12
N THR A 11 -19.81 7.52 -15.21
CA THR A 11 -19.13 6.65 -16.19
C THR A 11 -18.88 5.22 -15.68
N ARG A 12 -19.33 4.89 -14.46
CA ARG A 12 -19.12 3.58 -13.79
C ARG A 12 -17.64 3.19 -13.67
N ARG A 13 -16.74 4.18 -13.51
CA ARG A 13 -15.31 3.95 -13.28
C ARG A 13 -15.04 3.87 -11.78
N LYS A 14 -14.19 2.92 -11.37
CA LYS A 14 -13.80 2.75 -9.96
C LYS A 14 -13.07 3.99 -9.40
N SER A 15 -12.27 4.65 -10.23
CA SER A 15 -11.60 5.91 -9.90
C SER A 15 -11.09 6.62 -11.15
N LEU A 16 -11.72 7.74 -11.50
CA LEU A 16 -11.27 8.56 -12.63
C LEU A 16 -9.89 9.19 -12.37
N HIS A 17 -9.58 9.49 -11.10
CA HIS A 17 -8.22 9.92 -10.71
C HIS A 17 -7.19 8.84 -10.98
N ALA A 18 -7.52 7.58 -10.71
CA ALA A 18 -6.62 6.47 -10.98
C ALA A 18 -6.47 6.26 -12.48
N ASP A 19 -7.57 6.33 -13.25
CA ASP A 19 -7.52 6.22 -14.71
C ASP A 19 -6.59 7.27 -15.32
N LEU A 20 -6.72 8.53 -14.89
CA LEU A 20 -5.86 9.62 -15.31
C LEU A 20 -4.40 9.40 -14.92
N LEU A 21 -4.14 8.98 -13.67
CA LEU A 21 -2.79 8.71 -13.19
C LEU A 21 -2.15 7.57 -13.99
N ASN A 22 -2.89 6.49 -14.24
CA ASN A 22 -2.43 5.33 -14.98
C ASN A 22 -2.15 5.66 -16.45
N SER A 23 -3.03 6.42 -17.12
CA SER A 23 -2.83 6.87 -18.50
C SER A 23 -1.62 7.81 -18.60
N ARG A 24 -1.52 8.83 -17.75
CA ARG A 24 -0.37 9.76 -17.75
C ARG A 24 0.95 9.06 -17.48
N HIS A 25 0.95 8.08 -16.59
CA HIS A 25 2.15 7.32 -16.30
C HIS A 25 2.49 6.37 -17.46
N SER A 26 1.51 5.65 -18.02
CA SER A 26 1.76 4.62 -19.05
C SER A 26 2.07 5.20 -20.43
N GLU A 27 1.54 6.36 -20.75
CA GLU A 27 1.68 7.02 -22.06
C GLU A 27 2.70 8.17 -22.05
N GLY A 28 3.11 8.62 -20.87
CA GLY A 28 4.05 9.74 -20.71
C GLY A 28 5.49 9.31 -20.44
N ASP A 29 6.39 10.29 -20.43
CA ASP A 29 7.84 10.07 -20.23
C ASP A 29 8.18 9.41 -18.89
N LEU A 30 7.28 9.48 -17.89
CA LEU A 30 7.51 8.86 -16.58
C LEU A 30 7.61 7.33 -16.67
N ALA A 31 6.90 6.68 -17.62
CA ALA A 31 7.04 5.24 -17.88
C ALA A 31 8.47 4.86 -18.29
N SER A 32 9.26 5.79 -18.84
CA SER A 32 10.66 5.53 -19.21
C SER A 32 11.61 5.51 -18.01
N VAL A 33 11.19 6.08 -16.88
CA VAL A 33 12.03 6.23 -15.67
C VAL A 33 11.64 5.21 -14.59
N SER A 34 10.35 4.93 -14.43
CA SER A 34 9.84 3.96 -13.47
C SER A 34 8.76 3.12 -14.15
N PRO A 35 8.79 1.79 -14.11
CA PRO A 35 7.66 0.96 -14.52
C PRO A 35 6.43 1.26 -13.65
N ILE A 36 5.23 1.19 -14.24
CA ILE A 36 3.96 1.46 -13.53
C ILE A 36 3.80 0.58 -12.28
N ARG A 37 4.32 -0.65 -12.34
CA ARG A 37 4.33 -1.59 -11.21
C ARG A 37 5.05 -1.01 -9.99
N GLU A 38 6.28 -0.52 -10.17
CA GLU A 38 7.09 0.03 -9.09
C GLU A 38 6.45 1.31 -8.53
N PHE A 39 5.92 2.15 -9.42
CA PHE A 39 5.18 3.34 -9.01
C PHE A 39 3.99 3.01 -8.11
N MET A 40 3.19 1.99 -8.47
CA MET A 40 2.04 1.55 -7.66
C MET A 40 2.45 1.04 -6.28
N GLU A 41 3.54 0.28 -6.21
CA GLU A 41 4.06 -0.22 -4.94
C GLU A 41 4.56 0.91 -4.05
N ILE A 42 5.23 1.91 -4.63
CA ILE A 42 5.69 3.12 -3.91
C ILE A 42 4.50 3.96 -3.43
N ASP A 43 3.47 4.18 -4.25
CA ASP A 43 2.27 4.93 -3.86
C ASP A 43 1.57 4.25 -2.67
N PHE A 44 1.45 2.92 -2.70
CA PHE A 44 0.90 2.14 -1.58
C PHE A 44 1.81 2.19 -0.34
N PHE A 45 3.13 2.07 -0.49
CA PHE A 45 4.08 2.18 0.60
C PHE A 45 4.01 3.55 1.30
N LEU A 46 3.97 4.64 0.52
CA LEU A 46 3.87 6.00 1.04
C LEU A 46 2.56 6.24 1.79
N PHE A 47 1.46 5.65 1.33
CA PHE A 47 0.21 5.65 2.07
C PHE A 47 0.37 4.99 3.44
N LEU A 48 0.90 3.75 3.49
CA LEU A 48 1.13 3.04 4.76
C LEU A 48 2.04 3.86 5.70
N PHE A 49 3.13 4.42 5.16
CA PHE A 49 4.05 5.28 5.90
C PHE A 49 3.36 6.52 6.48
N GLY A 50 2.52 7.19 5.69
CA GLY A 50 1.76 8.36 6.11
C GLY A 50 0.74 8.05 7.21
N THR A 51 0.06 6.89 7.14
CA THR A 51 -0.89 6.47 8.18
C THR A 51 -0.25 6.14 9.53
N GLY A 52 1.05 5.81 9.54
CA GLY A 52 1.81 5.52 10.76
C GLY A 52 2.21 6.76 11.57
N LYS A 53 2.07 7.98 11.01
CA LYS A 53 2.41 9.23 11.71
C LYS A 53 1.21 9.83 12.44
N THR A 54 1.46 10.49 13.57
CA THR A 54 0.40 11.04 14.42
C THR A 54 -0.46 12.06 13.67
N LYS A 55 -1.76 12.13 14.02
CA LYS A 55 -2.80 12.99 13.40
C LYS A 55 -2.44 14.48 13.26
N GLY A 56 -1.38 14.96 13.91
CA GLY A 56 -0.93 16.35 13.86
C GLY A 56 0.08 16.69 12.75
N GLU A 57 0.82 15.71 12.22
CA GLU A 57 1.96 15.96 11.32
C GLU A 57 1.60 15.88 9.83
N PHE A 58 0.52 15.19 9.47
CA PHE A 58 0.13 14.97 8.07
C PHE A 58 -1.16 15.71 7.76
N ARG A 59 -1.04 16.94 7.22
CA ARG A 59 -2.17 17.85 6.93
C ARG A 59 -2.94 17.54 5.64
N GLY A 60 -2.54 16.50 4.89
CA GLY A 60 -3.24 16.05 3.69
C GLY A 60 -3.41 14.55 3.74
N MET A 61 -4.62 14.04 3.59
CA MET A 61 -4.88 12.60 3.52
C MET A 61 -4.30 12.09 2.19
N TRP A 62 -3.04 11.63 2.17
CA TRP A 62 -2.48 10.99 0.99
C TRP A 62 -3.27 9.70 0.77
N TYR A 63 -3.83 9.54 -0.41
CA TYR A 63 -4.59 8.37 -0.80
C TYR A 63 -3.88 7.72 -1.98
N PRO A 64 -3.60 6.41 -1.92
CA PRO A 64 -2.83 5.75 -2.96
C PRO A 64 -3.74 5.54 -4.18
N ARG A 65 -3.81 6.54 -5.06
CA ARG A 65 -4.78 6.56 -6.17
C ARG A 65 -4.52 5.42 -7.15
N SER A 66 -3.27 4.97 -7.28
CA SER A 66 -2.94 3.88 -8.20
C SER A 66 -3.23 2.48 -7.66
N VAL A 67 -3.61 2.35 -6.37
CA VAL A 67 -3.84 1.04 -5.73
C VAL A 67 -4.95 0.22 -6.39
N VAL A 68 -5.91 0.85 -7.10
CA VAL A 68 -6.94 0.11 -7.86
C VAL A 68 -6.35 -0.83 -8.92
N TYR A 69 -5.18 -0.52 -9.46
CA TYR A 69 -4.54 -1.35 -10.50
C TYR A 69 -3.45 -2.26 -9.92
N LEU A 70 -3.17 -2.15 -8.62
CA LEU A 70 -2.22 -3.01 -7.95
C LEU A 70 -2.86 -4.39 -7.78
N SER A 71 -2.49 -5.31 -8.68
CA SER A 71 -3.06 -6.65 -8.79
C SER A 71 -2.18 -7.76 -8.22
N HIS A 72 -1.07 -7.36 -7.60
CA HIS A 72 -0.08 -8.25 -7.00
C HIS A 72 0.31 -7.77 -5.60
N VAL A 73 0.82 -8.69 -4.79
CA VAL A 73 1.41 -8.37 -3.49
C VAL A 73 2.68 -7.55 -3.73
N PRO A 74 2.83 -6.35 -3.14
CA PRO A 74 4.04 -5.54 -3.26
C PRO A 74 5.29 -6.31 -2.84
N GLU A 75 6.41 -6.08 -3.51
CA GLU A 75 7.65 -6.80 -3.23
C GLU A 75 8.13 -6.57 -1.79
N PHE A 76 7.96 -5.35 -1.25
CA PHE A 76 8.32 -5.07 0.15
C PHE A 76 7.49 -5.87 1.18
N ILE A 77 6.29 -6.34 0.82
CA ILE A 77 5.48 -7.24 1.67
C ILE A 77 5.97 -8.68 1.53
N LYS A 78 6.36 -9.10 0.32
CA LYS A 78 6.93 -10.44 0.09
C LYS A 78 8.28 -10.60 0.78
N ASP A 79 9.14 -9.59 0.71
CA ASP A 79 10.43 -9.58 1.39
C ASP A 79 10.24 -9.68 2.90
N ALA A 80 9.20 -9.04 3.42
CA ALA A 80 8.84 -9.09 4.85
C ALA A 80 8.35 -10.46 5.34
N VAL A 81 8.27 -11.49 4.48
CA VAL A 81 8.12 -12.89 4.96
C VAL A 81 9.32 -13.32 5.80
N ASP A 82 10.51 -12.80 5.49
CA ASP A 82 11.70 -12.94 6.33
C ASP A 82 11.63 -11.97 7.52
N TYR A 83 11.92 -12.48 8.72
CA TYR A 83 11.80 -11.75 9.98
C TYR A 83 12.69 -10.50 10.03
N SER A 84 13.90 -10.55 9.46
CA SER A 84 14.80 -9.39 9.47
C SER A 84 14.25 -8.25 8.60
N HIS A 85 13.65 -8.58 7.46
CA HIS A 85 12.97 -7.62 6.60
C HIS A 85 11.66 -7.12 7.23
N ALA A 86 10.91 -8.00 7.91
CA ALA A 86 9.69 -7.64 8.64
C ALA A 86 9.95 -6.57 9.72
N ILE A 87 10.99 -6.75 10.53
CA ILE A 87 11.39 -5.79 11.56
C ILE A 87 11.81 -4.45 10.93
N ARG A 88 12.59 -4.50 9.84
CA ARG A 88 12.99 -3.30 9.11
C ARG A 88 11.77 -2.54 8.57
N LEU A 89 10.81 -3.25 7.99
CA LEU A 89 9.57 -2.68 7.48
C LEU A 89 8.73 -2.08 8.62
N ALA A 90 8.60 -2.78 9.74
CA ALA A 90 7.89 -2.29 10.93
C ALA A 90 8.47 -0.94 11.39
N HIS A 91 9.79 -0.86 11.54
CA HIS A 91 10.47 0.37 11.92
C HIS A 91 10.23 1.52 10.93
N ILE A 92 10.33 1.27 9.62
CA ILE A 92 10.11 2.32 8.62
C ILE A 92 8.68 2.84 8.67
N LEU A 93 7.70 1.94 8.85
CA LEU A 93 6.29 2.30 8.96
C LEU A 93 5.88 2.78 10.36
N GLY A 94 6.84 2.92 11.28
CA GLY A 94 6.63 3.40 12.65
C GLY A 94 5.79 2.46 13.51
N ALA A 95 5.76 1.16 13.19
CA ALA A 95 5.25 0.10 14.06
C ALA A 95 6.36 -0.36 15.02
N GLY A 96 6.01 -0.68 16.26
CA GLY A 96 6.95 -1.10 17.30
C GLY A 96 7.53 -2.50 17.07
N ASP A 97 6.75 -3.39 16.45
CA ASP A 97 7.18 -4.75 16.13
C ASP A 97 6.39 -5.34 14.93
N VAL A 98 6.68 -6.62 14.61
CA VAL A 98 6.02 -7.35 13.50
C VAL A 98 4.52 -7.56 13.76
N GLU A 99 4.09 -7.76 15.00
CA GLU A 99 2.68 -7.98 15.30
C GLU A 99 1.87 -6.68 15.20
N GLU A 100 2.44 -5.56 15.64
CA GLU A 100 1.86 -4.25 15.41
C GLU A 100 1.80 -3.92 13.92
N LEU A 101 2.84 -4.26 13.15
CA LEU A 101 2.83 -4.12 11.69
C LEU A 101 1.66 -4.90 11.07
N LYS A 102 1.51 -6.19 11.39
CA LYS A 102 0.39 -7.02 10.90
C LYS A 102 -0.96 -6.42 11.25
N LYS A 103 -1.13 -5.98 12.51
CA LYS A 103 -2.35 -5.32 12.99
C LYS A 103 -2.68 -4.05 12.20
N ARG A 104 -1.67 -3.23 11.87
CA ARG A 104 -1.86 -2.02 11.05
C ARG A 104 -2.25 -2.37 9.61
N LEU A 105 -1.67 -3.43 9.04
CA LEU A 105 -2.00 -3.90 7.70
C LEU A 105 -3.43 -4.46 7.62
N HIS A 106 -3.88 -5.27 8.58
CA HIS A 106 -5.30 -5.66 8.65
C HIS A 106 -6.21 -4.44 8.86
N GLY A 107 -5.77 -3.46 9.66
CA GLY A 107 -6.48 -2.19 9.84
C GLY A 107 -6.56 -1.32 8.58
N SER A 108 -5.67 -1.53 7.61
CA SER A 108 -5.65 -0.81 6.33
C SER A 108 -6.78 -1.23 5.39
N GLU A 109 -7.50 -2.33 5.68
CA GLU A 109 -8.78 -2.67 5.06
C GLU A 109 -9.87 -1.60 5.30
N ARG A 110 -9.64 -0.68 6.24
CA ARG A 110 -10.50 0.49 6.48
C ARG A 110 -10.24 1.65 5.52
N LEU A 111 -9.67 1.40 4.34
CA LEU A 111 -9.89 2.26 3.18
C LEU A 111 -11.41 2.33 3.00
N GLY A 112 -12.04 3.42 3.43
CA GLY A 112 -13.51 3.59 3.51
C GLY A 112 -14.24 3.59 2.17
N PHE A 113 -13.68 2.95 1.14
CA PHE A 113 -14.19 2.78 -0.19
C PHE A 113 -13.96 1.32 -0.59
N ASP A 114 -14.97 0.72 -1.24
CA ASP A 114 -15.11 -0.67 -1.71
C ASP A 114 -14.01 -1.13 -2.69
N TRP A 115 -12.76 -1.04 -2.26
CA TRP A 115 -11.57 -1.37 -3.03
C TRP A 115 -10.97 -2.59 -2.34
N SER A 116 -10.94 -3.71 -3.05
CA SER A 116 -10.25 -4.90 -2.56
C SER A 116 -8.81 -4.52 -2.21
N SER A 117 -8.40 -4.75 -0.95
CA SER A 117 -7.01 -4.58 -0.53
C SER A 117 -6.07 -5.32 -1.49
N PRO A 118 -4.93 -4.72 -1.91
CA PRO A 118 -3.97 -5.39 -2.78
C PRO A 118 -3.27 -6.58 -2.09
N ILE A 119 -3.37 -6.65 -0.76
CA ILE A 119 -2.83 -7.72 0.08
C ILE A 119 -3.98 -8.42 0.82
N ARG A 120 -3.89 -9.73 0.97
CA ARG A 120 -4.87 -10.57 1.67
C ARG A 120 -4.36 -10.96 3.06
N ASP A 121 -5.24 -11.47 3.91
CA ASP A 121 -4.87 -11.97 5.24
C ASP A 121 -3.70 -12.95 5.21
N ARG A 122 -3.71 -13.91 4.29
CA ARG A 122 -2.60 -14.88 4.13
C ARG A 122 -1.25 -14.22 3.86
N ASP A 123 -1.24 -13.08 3.15
CA ASP A 123 -0.02 -12.36 2.81
C ASP A 123 0.49 -11.64 4.07
N ILE A 124 -0.43 -11.08 4.87
CA ILE A 124 -0.13 -10.43 6.16
C ILE A 124 0.35 -11.47 7.19
N ASP A 125 -0.33 -12.61 7.31
CA ASP A 125 0.00 -13.69 8.24
C ASP A 125 1.41 -14.23 8.01
N SER A 126 1.85 -14.25 6.75
CA SER A 126 3.16 -14.74 6.35
C SER A 126 4.33 -13.83 6.74
N ILE A 127 4.06 -12.57 7.12
CA ILE A 127 5.10 -11.61 7.51
C ILE A 127 5.85 -12.13 8.74
N GLY A 128 7.18 -12.15 8.65
CA GLY A 128 8.09 -12.62 9.69
C GLY A 128 7.97 -14.11 10.03
N SER A 129 7.34 -14.91 9.16
CA SER A 129 7.16 -16.36 9.37
C SER A 129 8.43 -17.17 9.11
N THR A 130 9.45 -16.59 8.47
CA THR A 130 10.73 -17.24 8.15
C THR A 130 11.91 -16.45 8.71
N GLY A 131 13.09 -17.06 8.82
CA GLY A 131 14.33 -16.36 9.19
C GLY A 131 14.46 -15.92 10.67
N GLY A 132 13.42 -16.11 11.50
CA GLY A 132 13.50 -15.93 12.95
C GLY A 132 14.32 -17.06 13.59
N ALA A 133 15.19 -16.72 14.54
CA ALA A 133 15.94 -17.70 15.31
C ALA A 133 14.98 -18.76 15.88
N VAL A 134 15.20 -20.03 15.54
CA VAL A 134 14.57 -21.17 16.21
C VAL A 134 14.90 -21.01 17.70
N ILE A 135 13.89 -20.68 18.51
CA ILE A 135 14.04 -20.81 19.97
C ILE A 135 14.10 -22.30 20.24
N ILE A 136 15.31 -22.84 20.31
CA ILE A 136 15.55 -24.17 20.88
C ILE A 136 15.18 -24.04 22.35
N ARG A 137 14.04 -24.60 22.73
CA ARG A 137 13.67 -24.84 24.13
C ARG A 137 14.23 -26.18 24.57
#